data_AF-A0A6P7G6H8-F1
#
_entry.id   AF-A0A6P7G6H8-F1
#
_cell.length_a   1.000
_cell.length_b   1.000
_cell.length_c   1.000
_cell.angle_alpha   90.00
_cell.angle_beta   90.00
_cell.angle_gamma   90.00
#
_symmetry.space_group_name_H-M   'P 1'
#
loop_
_entity.id
_entity.type
_entity.pdbx_description
1 polymer ?
#
loop_
_entity_poly.entity_id
_entity_poly.type
_entity_poly.pdbx_seq_one_letter_code
_entity_poly.pdbx_strand_id
1 'polypeptide(L)'
;MKFICRKFKVLKNADLYGSSINKFKANSVFHKLSASFSSPIIPMANSFYTSKRFMTNSCDGGNKNKISGRHQFHKDTENKLNEQVLEEFKAAYEYLTIGHYFGRTDVALPGCQGFFMNMYEEELGHANIFTNYVLMRGGHVNLKSIPVPEIKTWTVTEAFSRAVQMEQGIKEKLNEVFDVAEKHKDLHIMDLVSTEFMEEQHRSICEIARLVTRSKITDTKVGEYLFDQMIFESFVKKEKENLMNERRLQLVEGDDKHGIYK
;
A
#
# COMPACT_ATOMS: atom_id res chain seq x y z
N MET A 1 -3.43 8.72 -0.61
CA MET A 1 -3.09 8.74 -2.03
C MET A 1 -3.36 7.32 -2.52
N LYS A 2 -4.08 7.03 -3.61
CA LYS A 2 -4.10 5.66 -4.17
C LYS A 2 -2.85 5.45 -5.03
N PHE A 3 -1.70 5.23 -4.39
CA PHE A 3 -0.56 4.63 -5.05
C PHE A 3 -0.71 3.10 -4.95
N ILE A 4 -1.62 2.54 -5.75
CA ILE A 4 -1.62 1.10 -6.04
C ILE A 4 -1.14 0.97 -7.48
N CYS A 5 -0.06 0.20 -7.71
CA CYS A 5 0.35 -0.34 -9.00
C CYS A 5 0.32 0.64 -10.19
N ARG A 6 1.39 1.41 -10.41
CA ARG A 6 1.65 1.98 -11.75
C ARG A 6 2.74 1.21 -12.48
N LYS A 7 2.37 0.04 -13.02
CA LYS A 7 3.11 -0.59 -14.12
C LYS A 7 2.84 0.15 -15.45
N PHE A 8 3.93 0.53 -16.11
CA PHE A 8 4.13 0.82 -17.53
C PHE A 8 3.45 2.03 -18.21
N LYS A 9 4.24 3.10 -18.39
CA LYS A 9 4.40 3.73 -19.72
C LYS A 9 5.81 4.33 -19.84
N VAL A 10 6.73 3.54 -20.38
CA VAL A 10 8.06 4.00 -20.80
C VAL A 10 7.92 4.85 -22.07
N LEU A 11 8.41 6.09 -21.97
CA LEU A 11 9.01 6.98 -22.97
C LEU A 11 8.68 6.74 -24.45
N LYS A 12 8.07 7.75 -25.10
CA LYS A 12 8.45 8.23 -26.44
C LYS A 12 8.07 9.71 -26.58
N ASN A 13 9.00 10.61 -26.29
CA ASN A 13 9.10 11.91 -26.94
C ASN A 13 10.44 11.91 -27.68
N ALA A 14 10.38 11.81 -29.00
CA ALA A 14 11.49 12.06 -29.91
C ALA A 14 10.89 12.56 -31.22
N ASP A 15 10.71 13.87 -31.33
CA ASP A 15 10.48 14.56 -32.59
C ASP A 15 11.83 14.88 -33.21
N LEU A 16 12.25 14.12 -34.22
CA LEU A 16 13.23 14.55 -35.22
C LEU A 16 12.91 13.88 -36.56
N TYR A 17 12.49 14.71 -37.53
CA TYR A 17 12.66 14.63 -38.99
C TYR A 17 12.59 13.28 -39.73
N GLY A 18 11.76 13.26 -40.78
CA GLY A 18 12.13 12.60 -42.05
C GLY A 18 11.22 11.49 -42.55
N SER A 19 10.70 11.70 -43.75
CA SER A 19 9.82 10.83 -44.52
C SER A 19 10.42 9.47 -44.90
N SER A 20 9.48 8.51 -45.04
CA SER A 20 9.50 7.37 -45.97
C SER A 20 10.35 6.13 -45.62
N ILE A 21 9.70 4.96 -45.76
CA ILE A 21 10.16 3.67 -46.34
C ILE A 21 9.75 2.45 -45.50
N ASN A 22 8.79 1.71 -46.07
CA ASN A 22 8.59 0.25 -46.17
C ASN A 22 8.82 -0.71 -44.97
N LYS A 23 7.69 -1.35 -44.62
CA LYS A 23 7.45 -2.81 -44.53
C LYS A 23 8.64 -3.70 -44.14
N PHE A 24 8.57 -4.25 -42.93
CA PHE A 24 8.90 -5.65 -42.69
C PHE A 24 7.78 -6.32 -41.89
N LYS A 25 7.14 -7.31 -42.51
CA LYS A 25 6.25 -8.28 -41.85
C LYS A 25 7.13 -9.35 -41.22
N ALA A 26 6.96 -9.59 -39.93
CA ALA A 26 7.22 -10.89 -39.32
C ALA A 26 6.03 -11.23 -38.42
N ASN A 27 5.18 -12.13 -38.93
CA ASN A 27 4.15 -12.82 -38.16
C ASN A 27 4.83 -13.93 -37.35
N SER A 28 4.56 -14.04 -36.05
CA SER A 28 3.92 -15.24 -35.51
C SER A 28 3.55 -15.09 -34.03
N VAL A 29 2.25 -15.22 -33.78
CA VAL A 29 1.62 -15.92 -32.65
C VAL A 29 2.04 -15.52 -31.23
N PHE A 30 1.39 -14.48 -30.69
CA PHE A 30 0.89 -14.50 -29.32
C PHE A 30 -0.52 -13.92 -29.31
N HIS A 31 -1.49 -14.78 -29.01
CA HIS A 31 -2.90 -14.44 -29.01
C HIS A 31 -3.21 -13.52 -27.82
N LYS A 32 -4.02 -12.51 -28.11
CA LYS A 32 -4.58 -11.50 -27.21
C LYS A 32 -5.17 -12.12 -25.93
N LEU A 33 -4.77 -11.58 -24.77
CA LEU A 33 -5.60 -11.42 -23.58
C LEU A 33 -5.16 -10.13 -22.89
N SER A 34 -5.49 -8.99 -23.50
CA SER A 34 -5.54 -7.70 -22.82
C SER A 34 -6.86 -7.64 -22.07
N ALA A 35 -6.83 -7.95 -20.77
CA ALA A 35 -7.92 -7.62 -19.86
C ALA A 35 -7.37 -6.61 -18.85
N SER A 36 -7.96 -5.42 -18.93
CA SER A 36 -7.71 -4.24 -18.14
C SER A 36 -7.94 -4.53 -16.66
N PHE A 37 -6.90 -4.44 -15.83
CA PHE A 37 -7.06 -4.37 -14.38
C PHE A 37 -7.41 -2.92 -13.99
N SER A 38 -8.67 -2.57 -14.19
CA SER A 38 -9.32 -1.52 -13.40
C SER A 38 -9.58 -2.14 -12.03
N SER A 39 -8.93 -1.63 -10.98
CA SER A 39 -9.16 -2.07 -9.61
C SER A 39 -10.61 -1.77 -9.22
N PRO A 40 -11.49 -2.77 -9.05
CA PRO A 40 -12.73 -2.56 -8.35
C PRO A 40 -12.37 -2.47 -6.87
N ILE A 41 -12.97 -1.50 -6.16
CA ILE A 41 -13.23 -1.66 -4.73
C ILE A 41 -13.89 -3.03 -4.62
N ILE A 42 -13.22 -4.03 -4.02
CA ILE A 42 -13.84 -5.33 -3.79
C ILE A 42 -14.98 -5.05 -2.80
N PRO A 43 -16.25 -5.15 -3.20
CA PRO A 43 -17.32 -5.14 -2.22
C PRO A 43 -17.08 -6.35 -1.32
N MET A 44 -17.27 -6.21 -0.01
CA MET A 44 -17.38 -7.36 0.90
C MET A 44 -18.38 -8.36 0.31
N ALA A 45 -17.90 -9.37 -0.39
CA ALA A 45 -18.68 -10.53 -0.79
C ALA A 45 -18.70 -11.48 0.41
N ASN A 46 -19.47 -11.11 1.42
CA ASN A 46 -20.10 -12.10 2.28
C ASN A 46 -21.23 -12.74 1.45
N SER A 47 -20.94 -13.88 0.81
CA SER A 47 -21.89 -14.88 0.23
C SER A 47 -21.11 -15.61 -0.89
N PHE A 48 -20.62 -16.85 -0.76
CA PHE A 48 -21.28 -18.05 -0.27
C PHE A 48 -20.26 -18.98 0.43
N TYR A 49 -20.19 -18.91 1.75
CA TYR A 49 -19.75 -20.06 2.56
C TYR A 49 -20.90 -20.40 3.52
N THR A 50 -21.98 -20.96 3.00
CA THR A 50 -22.90 -21.73 3.84
C THR A 50 -22.23 -23.07 4.16
N SER A 51 -21.25 -23.07 5.06
CA SER A 51 -20.77 -24.31 5.64
C SER A 51 -21.72 -24.69 6.78
N LYS A 52 -22.62 -25.66 6.53
CA LYS A 52 -23.24 -26.42 7.61
C LYS A 52 -22.11 -27.08 8.38
N ARG A 53 -21.79 -26.52 9.54
CA ARG A 53 -20.82 -27.06 10.49
C ARG A 53 -21.34 -28.42 10.97
N PHE A 54 -20.87 -29.50 10.36
CA PHE A 54 -20.99 -30.82 10.95
C PHE A 54 -20.04 -30.88 12.14
N MET A 55 -20.62 -31.01 13.34
CA MET A 55 -19.87 -31.45 14.51
C MET A 55 -19.56 -32.93 14.32
N THR A 56 -18.27 -33.28 14.30
CA THR A 56 -17.85 -34.66 14.53
C THR A 56 -16.79 -34.65 15.62
N ASN A 57 -17.14 -35.28 16.73
CA ASN A 57 -16.19 -35.69 17.74
C ASN A 57 -15.20 -36.71 17.15
N SER A 58 -13.98 -36.65 17.66
CA SER A 58 -13.08 -37.78 17.91
C SER A 58 -12.06 -38.20 16.85
N CYS A 59 -10.97 -38.71 17.41
CA CYS A 59 -9.87 -39.54 16.88
C CYS A 59 -8.70 -38.82 16.18
N ASP A 60 -7.59 -38.77 16.92
CA ASP A 60 -6.21 -38.78 16.42
C ASP A 60 -6.04 -39.85 15.32
N GLY A 61 -5.45 -39.45 14.21
CA GLY A 61 -5.35 -40.27 12.99
C GLY A 61 -4.66 -39.49 11.88
N GLY A 62 -3.34 -39.65 11.77
CA GLY A 62 -2.50 -38.96 10.80
C GLY A 62 -3.00 -39.11 9.36
N ASN A 63 -3.49 -38.02 8.79
CA ASN A 63 -4.02 -38.02 7.42
C ASN A 63 -2.94 -37.60 6.42
N LYS A 64 -2.25 -38.60 5.87
CA LYS A 64 -1.39 -38.49 4.69
C LYS A 64 -2.25 -38.26 3.45
N ASN A 65 -2.79 -37.05 3.28
CA ASN A 65 -3.22 -36.46 1.99
C ASN A 65 -3.84 -35.05 2.21
N LYS A 66 -3.14 -34.17 2.92
CA LYS A 66 -3.47 -32.74 2.90
C LYS A 66 -2.78 -32.12 1.69
N ILE A 67 -3.48 -31.98 0.57
CA ILE A 67 -2.99 -31.18 -0.57
C ILE A 67 -2.84 -29.74 -0.06
N SER A 68 -1.60 -29.33 0.19
CA SER A 68 -1.28 -27.98 0.64
C SER A 68 -1.11 -27.08 -0.58
N GLY A 69 -1.77 -25.92 -0.59
CA GLY A 69 -1.54 -24.89 -1.61
C GLY A 69 -0.17 -24.22 -1.52
N ARG A 70 0.68 -24.61 -0.56
CA ARG A 70 2.01 -24.05 -0.36
C ARG A 70 2.96 -24.47 -1.49
N HIS A 71 3.55 -23.49 -2.17
CA HIS A 71 4.45 -23.72 -3.30
C HIS A 71 5.71 -22.83 -3.18
N GLN A 72 6.87 -23.47 -3.09
CA GLN A 72 8.20 -22.82 -3.02
C GLN A 72 8.31 -21.69 -2.00
N PHE A 73 7.57 -21.78 -0.89
CA PHE A 73 7.52 -20.74 0.14
C PHE A 73 8.26 -21.24 1.38
N HIS A 74 9.47 -20.75 1.64
CA HIS A 74 10.27 -21.19 2.77
C HIS A 74 9.70 -20.67 4.10
N LYS A 75 9.93 -21.40 5.21
CA LYS A 75 9.39 -20.98 6.51
C LYS A 75 10.02 -19.68 7.03
N ASP A 76 11.31 -19.48 6.76
CA ASP A 76 12.00 -18.22 7.07
C ASP A 76 11.37 -17.04 6.35
N THR A 77 11.06 -17.17 5.05
CA THR A 77 10.39 -16.12 4.27
C THR A 77 9.00 -15.82 4.83
N GLU A 78 8.23 -16.86 5.18
CA GLU A 78 6.93 -16.70 5.83
C GLU A 78 7.04 -15.98 7.19
N ASN A 79 8.01 -16.34 8.01
CA ASN A 79 8.22 -15.70 9.31
C ASN A 79 8.61 -14.23 9.11
N LYS A 80 9.46 -13.94 8.11
CA LYS A 80 9.92 -12.59 7.84
C LYS A 80 8.81 -11.68 7.29
N LEU A 81 7.93 -12.22 6.46
CA LEU A 81 6.73 -11.51 6.02
C LEU A 81 5.74 -11.28 7.16
N ASN A 82 5.57 -12.23 8.08
CA ASN A 82 4.76 -12.01 9.27
C ASN A 82 5.34 -10.93 10.20
N GLU A 83 6.67 -10.81 10.28
CA GLU A 83 7.32 -9.68 10.95
C GLU A 83 7.05 -8.38 10.21
N GLN A 84 7.19 -8.35 8.88
CA GLN A 84 6.89 -7.16 8.09
C GLN A 84 5.45 -6.68 8.28
N VAL A 85 4.47 -7.59 8.25
CA VAL A 85 3.06 -7.27 8.53
C VAL A 85 2.89 -6.57 9.89
N LEU A 86 3.61 -7.02 10.92
CA LEU A 86 3.58 -6.35 12.23
C LEU A 86 4.19 -4.95 12.16
N GLU A 87 5.30 -4.76 11.44
CA GLU A 87 5.93 -3.44 11.29
C GLU A 87 5.02 -2.45 10.57
N GLU A 88 4.32 -2.86 9.50
CA GLU A 88 3.33 -1.99 8.83
C GLU A 88 2.16 -1.63 9.77
N PHE A 89 1.66 -2.60 10.55
CA PHE A 89 0.61 -2.30 11.53
C PHE A 89 1.07 -1.36 12.65
N LYS A 90 2.32 -1.47 13.10
CA LYS A 90 2.90 -0.52 14.07
C LYS A 90 2.99 0.87 13.46
N ALA A 91 3.47 0.97 12.21
CA ALA A 91 3.58 2.24 11.50
C ALA A 91 2.22 2.91 11.33
N ALA A 92 1.22 2.15 10.87
CA ALA A 92 -0.16 2.59 10.80
C ALA A 92 -0.65 3.14 12.15
N TYR A 93 -0.49 2.36 13.22
CA TYR A 93 -0.99 2.76 14.52
C TYR A 93 -0.28 4.01 15.07
N GLU A 94 1.01 4.16 14.81
CA GLU A 94 1.75 5.37 15.18
C GLU A 94 1.29 6.58 14.36
N TYR A 95 1.12 6.45 13.03
CA TYR A 95 0.55 7.53 12.20
C TYR A 95 -0.85 7.95 12.65
N LEU A 96 -1.68 7.00 13.06
CA LEU A 96 -3.00 7.28 13.64
C LEU A 96 -2.88 8.14 14.90
N THR A 97 -1.94 7.82 15.80
CA THR A 97 -1.75 8.62 17.02
C THR A 97 -1.28 10.04 16.74
N ILE A 98 -0.38 10.21 15.76
CA ILE A 98 0.10 11.53 15.34
C ILE A 98 -1.04 12.32 14.68
N GLY A 99 -1.82 11.69 13.81
CA GLY A 99 -3.00 12.31 13.18
C GLY A 99 -4.02 12.80 14.22
N HIS A 100 -4.35 11.97 15.21
CA HIS A 100 -5.24 12.35 16.30
C HIS A 100 -4.71 13.53 17.12
N TYR A 101 -3.39 13.60 17.36
CA TYR A 101 -2.79 14.73 18.07
C TYR A 101 -3.03 16.05 17.32
N PHE A 102 -2.76 16.10 16.00
CA PHE A 102 -2.97 17.32 15.21
C PHE A 102 -4.45 17.70 15.05
N GLY A 103 -5.35 16.72 15.14
CA GLY A 103 -6.79 16.93 15.12
C GLY A 103 -7.41 17.42 16.42
N ARG A 104 -6.65 17.52 17.51
CA ARG A 104 -7.17 18.06 18.78
C ARG A 104 -7.63 19.51 18.63
N THR A 105 -8.65 19.92 19.36
CA THR A 105 -9.19 21.29 19.30
C THR A 105 -8.20 22.37 19.75
N ASP A 106 -7.25 22.01 20.60
CA ASP A 106 -6.20 22.91 21.10
C ASP A 106 -4.92 22.92 20.26
N VAL A 107 -4.81 22.03 19.26
CA VAL A 107 -3.73 22.02 18.27
C VAL A 107 -4.24 22.53 16.91
N ALA A 108 -5.35 21.98 16.43
CA ALA A 108 -6.13 22.44 15.29
C ALA A 108 -5.33 22.65 13.98
N LEU A 109 -4.54 21.64 13.60
CA LEU A 109 -3.76 21.62 12.35
C LEU A 109 -4.34 20.57 11.36
N PRO A 110 -5.44 20.90 10.65
CA PRO A 110 -6.19 19.95 9.83
C PRO A 110 -5.42 19.44 8.60
N GLY A 111 -4.46 20.20 8.08
CA GLY A 111 -3.57 19.75 7.01
C GLY A 111 -2.68 18.60 7.48
N CYS A 112 -1.97 18.81 8.58
CA CYS A 112 -1.12 17.81 9.20
C CYS A 112 -1.93 16.60 9.67
N GLN A 113 -3.09 16.81 10.31
CA GLN A 113 -4.01 15.73 10.65
C GLN A 113 -4.35 14.90 9.41
N GLY A 114 -4.82 15.53 8.34
CA GLY A 114 -5.22 14.83 7.13
C GLY A 114 -4.06 14.07 6.49
N PHE A 115 -2.86 14.66 6.46
CA PHE A 115 -1.65 13.99 5.96
C PHE A 115 -1.37 12.70 6.72
N PHE A 116 -1.32 12.74 8.06
CA PHE A 116 -1.02 11.56 8.87
C PHE A 116 -2.15 10.53 8.86
N MET A 117 -3.41 10.96 8.70
CA MET A 117 -4.52 10.03 8.49
C MET A 117 -4.41 9.29 7.14
N ASN A 118 -3.95 9.97 6.09
CA ASN A 118 -3.69 9.33 4.80
C ASN A 118 -2.55 8.32 4.90
N MET A 119 -1.46 8.65 5.61
CA MET A 119 -0.36 7.71 5.86
C MET A 119 -0.83 6.48 6.65
N TYR A 120 -1.68 6.67 7.66
CA TYR A 120 -2.29 5.55 8.39
C TYR A 120 -3.06 4.59 7.46
N GLU A 121 -3.87 5.12 6.55
CA GLU A 121 -4.62 4.30 5.59
C GLU A 121 -3.70 3.57 4.61
N GLU A 122 -2.61 4.22 4.18
CA GLU A 122 -1.59 3.66 3.30
C GLU A 122 -0.88 2.47 3.94
N GLU A 123 -0.40 2.61 5.18
CA GLU A 123 0.28 1.53 5.90
C GLU A 123 -0.64 0.35 6.24
N LEU A 124 -1.93 0.62 6.51
CA LEU A 124 -2.91 -0.46 6.60
C LEU A 124 -3.06 -1.20 5.27
N GLY A 125 -2.98 -0.48 4.15
CA GLY A 125 -2.92 -1.06 2.81
C GLY A 125 -1.72 -1.99 2.65
N HIS A 126 -0.52 -1.53 3.02
CA HIS A 126 0.71 -2.30 2.97
C HIS A 126 0.62 -3.60 3.80
N ALA A 127 0.15 -3.50 5.05
CA ALA A 127 -0.04 -4.65 5.92
C ALA A 127 -0.97 -5.72 5.29
N ASN A 128 -2.04 -5.26 4.63
CA ASN A 128 -2.98 -6.13 3.94
C ASN A 128 -2.38 -6.77 2.68
N ILE A 129 -1.55 -6.05 1.92
CA ILE A 129 -0.86 -6.61 0.74
C ILE A 129 0.04 -7.77 1.17
N PHE A 130 0.87 -7.59 2.21
CA PHE A 130 1.72 -8.67 2.72
C PHE A 130 0.92 -9.83 3.31
N THR A 131 -0.15 -9.53 4.05
CA THR A 131 -1.07 -10.55 4.59
C THR A 131 -1.65 -11.40 3.46
N ASN A 132 -2.19 -10.77 2.43
CA ASN A 132 -2.75 -11.46 1.27
C ASN A 132 -1.69 -12.24 0.51
N TYR A 133 -0.47 -11.72 0.41
CA TYR A 133 0.64 -12.43 -0.21
C TYR A 133 1.00 -13.71 0.55
N VAL A 134 1.09 -13.66 1.88
CA VAL A 134 1.34 -14.85 2.72
C VAL A 134 0.25 -15.90 2.52
N LEU A 135 -1.02 -15.50 2.51
CA LEU A 135 -2.15 -16.39 2.27
C LEU A 135 -2.12 -17.00 0.86
N MET A 136 -1.84 -16.19 -0.16
CA MET A 136 -1.71 -16.61 -1.56
C MET A 136 -0.63 -17.68 -1.74
N ARG A 137 0.50 -17.56 -1.01
CA ARG A 137 1.60 -18.55 -1.04
C ARG A 137 1.35 -19.79 -0.18
N GLY A 138 0.17 -19.91 0.44
CA GLY A 138 -0.20 -21.02 1.32
C GLY A 138 0.52 -21.00 2.68
N GLY A 139 0.93 -19.81 3.13
CA GLY A 139 1.45 -19.57 4.47
C GLY A 139 0.36 -19.31 5.50
N HIS A 140 0.76 -19.20 6.77
CA HIS A 140 -0.13 -18.79 7.85
C HIS A 140 0.23 -17.39 8.31
N VAL A 141 -0.80 -16.57 8.50
CA VAL A 141 -0.67 -15.22 9.04
C VAL A 141 -0.73 -15.31 10.56
N ASN A 142 0.32 -14.82 11.21
CA ASN A 142 0.49 -14.83 12.67
C ASN A 142 0.54 -13.39 13.17
N LEU A 143 -0.65 -12.81 13.40
CA LEU A 143 -0.76 -11.46 13.95
C LEU A 143 -0.24 -11.42 15.40
N LYS A 144 0.63 -10.46 15.68
CA LYS A 144 1.22 -10.23 17.01
C LYS A 144 0.59 -8.99 17.65
N SER A 145 0.78 -8.84 18.96
CA SER A 145 0.35 -7.63 19.66
C SER A 145 1.08 -6.40 19.11
N ILE A 146 0.33 -5.35 18.85
CA ILE A 146 0.87 -4.05 18.47
C ILE A 146 1.14 -3.28 19.78
N PRO A 147 2.38 -2.83 20.05
CA PRO A 147 2.66 -2.00 21.21
C PRO A 147 1.90 -0.67 21.08
N VAL A 148 1.41 -0.15 22.20
CA VAL A 148 0.77 1.17 22.24
C VAL A 148 1.86 2.23 22.05
N PRO A 149 1.74 3.12 21.05
CA PRO A 149 2.68 4.22 20.86
C PRO A 149 2.68 5.17 22.07
N GLU A 150 3.82 5.79 22.34
CA GLU A 150 3.94 6.73 23.44
C GLU A 150 3.06 7.97 23.21
N ILE A 151 2.27 8.35 24.22
CA ILE A 151 1.49 9.58 24.18
C ILE A 151 2.45 10.75 24.34
N LYS A 152 2.67 11.49 23.26
CA LYS A 152 3.61 12.60 23.22
C LYS A 152 2.94 13.86 22.65
N THR A 153 3.38 15.02 23.13
CA THR A 153 3.10 16.31 22.47
C THR A 153 4.06 16.51 21.30
N TRP A 154 3.51 16.71 20.10
CA TRP A 154 4.31 16.89 18.89
C TRP A 154 4.43 18.35 18.49
N THR A 155 5.63 18.75 18.09
CA THR A 155 5.80 19.86 17.16
C THR A 155 5.65 19.34 15.73
N VAL A 156 5.33 20.21 14.77
CA VAL A 156 5.22 19.82 13.35
C VAL A 156 6.52 19.16 12.89
N THR A 157 7.67 19.79 13.15
CA THR A 157 8.98 19.25 12.76
C THR A 157 9.30 17.91 13.40
N GLU A 158 8.97 17.72 14.69
CA GLU A 158 9.18 16.44 15.36
C GLU A 158 8.33 15.33 14.76
N ALA A 159 7.06 15.59 14.45
CA ALA A 159 6.17 14.60 13.86
C ALA A 159 6.66 14.14 12.49
N PHE A 160 7.02 15.08 11.60
CA PHE A 160 7.58 14.73 10.28
C PHE A 160 8.96 14.07 10.40
N SER A 161 9.78 14.46 11.38
CA SER A 161 11.08 13.81 11.61
C SER A 161 10.89 12.37 12.10
N ARG A 162 9.88 12.13 12.95
CA ARG A 162 9.51 10.78 13.38
C ARG A 162 9.04 9.92 12.20
N ALA A 163 8.20 10.47 11.33
CA ALA A 163 7.75 9.81 10.11
C ALA A 163 8.93 9.35 9.24
N VAL A 164 9.91 10.23 8.98
CA VAL A 164 11.12 9.83 8.23
C VAL A 164 11.86 8.66 8.88
N GLN A 165 11.99 8.67 10.22
CA GLN A 165 12.65 7.57 10.94
C GLN A 165 11.87 6.26 10.85
N MET A 166 10.54 6.32 10.92
CA MET A 166 9.68 5.16 10.75
C MET A 166 9.86 4.54 9.36
N GLU A 167 9.75 5.36 8.30
CA GLU A 167 9.92 4.89 6.92
C GLU A 167 11.31 4.28 6.66
N GLN A 168 12.35 4.88 7.21
CA GLN A 168 13.71 4.34 7.13
C GLN A 168 13.81 2.96 7.79
N GLY A 169 13.22 2.81 8.98
CA GLY A 169 13.18 1.52 9.69
C GLY A 169 12.38 0.45 8.96
N ILE A 170 11.21 0.80 8.40
CA ILE A 170 10.38 -0.11 7.60
C ILE A 170 11.14 -0.58 6.35
N LYS A 171 11.80 0.35 5.65
CA LYS A 171 12.63 0.02 4.50
C LYS A 171 13.79 -0.90 4.86
N GLU A 172 14.45 -0.70 6.00
CA GLU A 172 15.48 -1.63 6.47
C GLU A 172 14.91 -3.03 6.73
N LYS A 173 13.71 -3.13 7.28
CA LYS A 173 13.02 -4.42 7.46
C LYS A 173 12.64 -5.08 6.15
N LEU A 174 12.27 -4.30 5.13
CA LEU A 174 12.05 -4.81 3.77
C LEU A 174 13.35 -5.34 3.14
N ASN A 175 14.50 -4.72 3.39
CA ASN A 175 15.78 -5.28 2.95
C ASN A 175 16.04 -6.64 3.62
N GLU A 176 15.73 -6.79 4.90
CA GLU A 176 15.84 -8.09 5.58
C GLU A 176 14.90 -9.15 4.97
N VAL A 177 13.70 -8.76 4.49
CA VAL A 177 12.81 -9.66 3.71
C VAL A 177 13.48 -10.08 2.41
N PHE A 178 14.10 -9.13 1.70
CA PHE A 178 14.78 -9.36 0.44
C PHE A 178 15.98 -10.32 0.60
N ASP A 179 16.81 -10.14 1.63
CA ASP A 179 17.96 -11.01 1.92
C ASP A 179 17.53 -12.46 2.18
N VAL A 180 16.44 -12.65 2.95
CA VAL A 180 15.89 -13.99 3.21
C VAL A 180 15.31 -14.60 1.93
N ALA A 181 14.67 -13.80 1.09
CA ALA A 181 14.15 -14.26 -0.19
C ALA A 181 15.27 -14.68 -1.14
N GLU A 182 16.34 -13.90 -1.25
CA GLU A 182 17.51 -14.20 -2.08
C GLU A 182 18.18 -15.50 -1.63
N LYS A 183 18.39 -15.66 -0.31
CA LYS A 183 18.97 -16.88 0.29
C LYS A 183 18.21 -18.15 -0.12
N HIS A 184 16.88 -18.08 -0.17
CA HIS A 184 16.01 -19.19 -0.52
C HIS A 184 15.64 -19.22 -2.02
N LYS A 185 16.18 -18.30 -2.82
CA LYS A 185 15.92 -18.15 -4.26
C LYS A 185 14.43 -18.00 -4.58
N ASP A 186 13.68 -17.31 -3.71
CA ASP A 186 12.25 -17.03 -3.92
C ASP A 186 12.09 -15.78 -4.81
N LEU A 187 12.15 -15.99 -6.12
CA LEU A 187 12.14 -14.92 -7.12
C LEU A 187 10.85 -14.09 -7.10
N HIS A 188 9.72 -14.68 -6.70
CA HIS A 188 8.43 -14.01 -6.77
C HIS A 188 8.26 -12.95 -5.67
N ILE A 189 8.76 -13.22 -4.45
CA ILE A 189 8.74 -12.19 -3.39
C ILE A 189 9.79 -11.11 -3.66
N MET A 190 10.94 -11.47 -4.23
CA MET A 190 11.96 -10.49 -4.63
C MET A 190 11.39 -9.49 -5.65
N ASP A 191 10.63 -9.98 -6.64
CA ASP A 191 9.96 -9.12 -7.64
C ASP A 191 8.93 -8.22 -6.98
N LEU A 192 8.06 -8.76 -6.12
CA LEU A 192 7.05 -7.98 -5.40
C LEU A 192 7.69 -6.84 -4.59
N VAL A 193 8.66 -7.18 -3.73
CA VAL A 193 9.31 -6.20 -2.84
C VAL A 193 10.03 -5.12 -3.67
N SER A 194 10.75 -5.51 -4.72
CA SER A 194 11.49 -4.55 -5.54
C SER A 194 10.58 -3.63 -6.36
N THR A 195 9.51 -4.17 -6.93
CA THR A 195 8.68 -3.44 -7.90
C THR A 195 7.61 -2.59 -7.25
N GLU A 196 6.98 -3.08 -6.18
CA GLU A 196 5.88 -2.38 -5.54
C GLU A 196 6.38 -1.53 -4.36
N PHE A 197 7.27 -2.05 -3.50
CA PHE A 197 7.57 -1.39 -2.22
C PHE A 197 8.85 -0.56 -2.23
N MET A 198 9.95 -1.01 -2.85
CA MET A 198 11.24 -0.31 -2.72
C MET A 198 11.24 1.11 -3.31
N GLU A 199 10.62 1.28 -4.49
CA GLU A 199 10.48 2.60 -5.11
C GLU A 199 9.55 3.51 -4.30
N GLU A 200 8.45 2.95 -3.78
CA GLU A 200 7.50 3.66 -2.93
C GLU A 200 8.17 4.16 -1.64
N GLN A 201 8.90 3.30 -0.94
CA GLN A 201 9.64 3.71 0.26
C GLN A 201 10.69 4.77 -0.04
N HIS A 202 11.42 4.67 -1.16
CA HIS A 202 12.42 5.67 -1.51
C HIS A 202 11.78 7.03 -1.77
N ARG A 203 10.64 7.04 -2.45
CA ARG A 203 9.87 8.25 -2.74
C ARG A 203 9.27 8.86 -1.48
N SER A 204 8.63 8.05 -0.63
CA SER A 204 8.02 8.47 0.63
C SER A 204 9.06 9.13 1.54
N ILE A 205 10.20 8.46 1.76
CA ILE A 205 11.31 9.02 2.58
C ILE A 205 11.77 10.38 2.02
N CYS A 206 12.00 10.48 0.71
CA CYS A 206 12.44 11.73 0.10
C CYS A 206 11.39 12.86 0.25
N GLU A 207 10.12 12.53 0.08
CA GLU A 207 9.02 13.48 0.18
C GLU A 207 8.86 14.01 1.61
N ILE A 208 8.79 13.11 2.59
CA ILE A 208 8.66 13.48 4.00
C ILE A 208 9.92 14.24 4.48
N ALA A 209 11.12 13.87 4.03
CA ALA A 209 12.35 14.59 4.39
C ALA A 209 12.37 16.04 3.87
N ARG A 210 11.79 16.29 2.68
CA ARG A 210 11.59 17.66 2.18
C ARG A 210 10.61 18.42 3.06
N LEU A 211 9.54 17.78 3.54
CA LEU A 211 8.60 18.39 4.48
C LEU A 211 9.25 18.69 5.82
N VAL A 212 10.12 17.83 6.35
CA VAL A 212 10.93 18.13 7.54
C VAL A 212 11.71 19.42 7.34
N THR A 213 12.40 19.55 6.22
CA THR A 213 13.21 20.75 5.91
C THR A 213 12.34 22.00 5.85
N ARG A 214 11.14 21.91 5.25
CA ARG A 214 10.20 23.03 5.17
C ARG A 214 9.59 23.39 6.52
N SER A 215 9.29 22.41 7.36
CA SER A 215 8.76 22.65 8.72
C SER A 215 9.76 23.40 9.61
N LYS A 216 11.07 23.25 9.37
CA LYS A 216 12.09 24.02 10.11
C LYS A 216 12.10 25.51 9.79
N ILE A 217 11.45 25.91 8.70
CA ILE A 217 11.32 27.33 8.30
C ILE A 217 10.16 27.99 9.06
N THR A 218 9.31 27.20 9.74
CA THR A 218 8.07 27.65 10.36
C THR A 218 8.22 28.00 11.83
N ASP A 219 9.27 28.74 12.20
CA ASP A 219 9.56 29.09 13.60
C ASP A 219 8.49 29.99 14.25
N THR A 220 7.53 30.50 13.47
CA THR A 220 6.42 31.33 13.95
C THR A 220 5.08 30.62 13.79
N LYS A 221 4.09 30.98 14.61
CA LYS A 221 2.72 30.45 14.50
C LYS A 221 2.06 30.72 13.15
N VAL A 222 2.38 31.84 12.52
CA VAL A 222 1.94 32.13 11.14
C VAL A 222 2.60 31.16 10.16
N GLY A 223 3.89 30.85 10.35
CA GLY A 223 4.60 29.84 9.58
C GLY A 223 3.95 28.45 9.71
N GLU A 224 3.63 28.02 10.93
CA GLU A 224 2.97 26.73 11.18
C GLU A 224 1.62 26.66 10.45
N TYR A 225 0.83 27.73 10.53
CA TYR A 225 -0.45 27.83 9.82
C TYR A 225 -0.29 27.76 8.29
N LEU A 226 0.66 28.50 7.72
CA LEU A 226 0.93 28.49 6.28
C LEU A 226 1.43 27.11 5.80
N PHE A 227 2.26 26.45 6.61
CA PHE A 227 2.70 25.10 6.33
C PHE A 227 1.52 24.12 6.37
N ASP A 228 0.66 24.21 7.38
CA ASP A 228 -0.54 23.37 7.47
C ASP A 228 -1.47 23.55 6.27
N GLN A 229 -1.73 24.80 5.85
CA GLN A 229 -2.50 25.06 4.63
C GLN A 229 -1.85 24.44 3.40
N MET A 230 -0.54 24.58 3.26
CA MET A 230 0.21 24.02 2.14
C MET A 230 0.15 22.48 2.12
N ILE A 231 0.22 21.83 3.28
CA ILE A 231 0.00 20.39 3.41
C ILE A 231 -1.43 20.02 3.01
N PHE A 232 -2.42 20.76 3.53
CA PHE A 232 -3.82 20.49 3.26
C PHE A 232 -4.13 20.55 1.75
N GLU A 233 -3.64 21.59 1.06
CA GLU A 233 -3.84 21.75 -0.37
C GLU A 233 -3.13 20.66 -1.19
N SER A 234 -1.88 20.37 -0.84
CA SER A 234 -1.02 19.48 -1.64
C SER A 234 -1.37 18.00 -1.46
N PHE A 235 -1.72 17.58 -0.24
CA PHE A 235 -1.85 16.17 0.13
C PHE A 235 -3.28 15.76 0.48
N VAL A 236 -4.06 16.63 1.14
CA VAL A 236 -5.38 16.25 1.68
C VAL A 236 -6.50 16.54 0.68
N LYS A 237 -6.57 17.76 0.16
CA LYS A 237 -7.64 18.20 -0.74
C LYS A 237 -7.61 17.44 -2.06
N LYS A 238 -6.42 17.35 -2.66
CA LYS A 238 -6.19 16.63 -3.92
C LYS A 238 -6.61 15.16 -3.82
N GLU A 239 -6.36 14.52 -2.68
CA GLU A 239 -6.80 13.16 -2.43
C GLU A 239 -8.32 13.02 -2.37
N LYS A 240 -8.98 13.89 -1.61
CA LYS A 240 -10.45 13.90 -1.55
C LYS A 240 -11.06 14.09 -2.94
N GLU A 241 -10.51 15.01 -3.74
CA GLU A 241 -10.95 15.23 -5.12
C GLU A 241 -10.76 13.99 -5.99
N ASN A 242 -9.60 13.32 -5.92
CA ASN A 242 -9.36 12.07 -6.64
C ASN A 242 -10.36 10.97 -6.25
N LEU A 243 -10.60 10.77 -4.95
CA LEU A 243 -11.56 9.78 -4.45
C LEU A 243 -13.00 10.09 -4.88
N MET A 244 -13.38 11.37 -4.91
CA MET A 244 -14.69 11.79 -5.41
C MET A 244 -14.82 11.53 -6.92
N ASN A 245 -13.77 11.82 -7.69
CA ASN A 245 -13.75 11.59 -9.13
C ASN A 245 -13.83 10.09 -9.48
N GLU A 246 -13.09 9.24 -8.76
CA GLU A 246 -13.16 7.78 -8.92
C GLU A 246 -14.56 7.22 -8.62
N ARG A 247 -15.18 7.66 -7.52
CA ARG A 247 -16.56 7.29 -7.19
C ARG A 247 -17.54 7.74 -8.27
N ARG A 248 -17.35 8.94 -8.83
CA ARG A 248 -18.17 9.44 -9.94
C ARG A 248 -18.03 8.59 -11.19
N LEU A 249 -16.81 8.16 -11.54
CA LEU A 249 -16.56 7.28 -12.70
C LEU A 249 -17.21 5.89 -12.52
N GLN A 250 -17.13 5.32 -11.32
CA GLN A 250 -17.75 4.02 -11.02
C GLN A 250 -19.28 4.04 -11.11
N LEU A 251 -19.92 5.18 -10.82
CA LEU A 251 -21.36 5.36 -10.99
C LEU A 251 -21.76 5.42 -12.49
N VAL A 252 -20.96 6.08 -13.33
CA VAL A 252 -21.24 6.21 -14.77
C VAL A 252 -21.10 4.86 -15.50
N GLU A 253 -20.14 4.02 -15.13
CA GLU A 253 -19.98 2.67 -15.73
C GLU A 253 -21.05 1.64 -15.26
N GLY A 254 -21.82 1.97 -14.21
CA GLY A 254 -22.90 1.14 -13.68
C GLY A 254 -24.22 1.25 -14.43
N ASP A 255 -24.47 2.39 -15.08
CA ASP A 255 -25.76 2.71 -15.72
C ASP A 255 -25.92 2.09 -17.12
N ASP A 256 -24.82 1.71 -17.78
CA ASP A 256 -24.86 1.08 -19.12
C ASP A 256 -25.28 -0.41 -19.10
N LYS A 257 -25.54 -1.01 -17.93
CA LYS A 257 -25.90 -2.44 -17.80
C LYS A 257 -27.40 -2.72 -17.64
N HIS A 258 -28.28 -1.72 -17.66
CA HIS A 258 -29.74 -1.91 -17.52
C HIS A 258 -30.56 -1.64 -18.79
N GLY A 259 -29.92 -1.58 -19.96
CA GLY A 259 -30.55 -1.22 -21.22
C GLY A 259 -30.84 -2.35 -22.22
N ILE A 260 -31.09 -3.61 -21.82
CA ILE A 260 -31.55 -4.65 -22.75
C ILE A 260 -32.54 -5.61 -22.06
N TYR A 261 -33.78 -5.15 -21.83
CA TYR A 261 -34.98 -6.00 -21.81
C TYR A 261 -36.20 -5.14 -22.18
N LYS A 262 -36.41 -4.95 -23.47
CA LYS A 262 -37.72 -4.72 -24.10
C LYS A 262 -37.73 -5.37 -25.48
#